data_AF-A0A7Y4IRN0-F1
#
_entry.id   AF-A0A7Y4IRN0-F1
#
_cell.length_a   1.000
_cell.length_b   1.000
_cell.length_c   1.000
_cell.angle_alpha   90.00
_cell.angle_beta   90.00
_cell.angle_gamma   90.00
#
_symmetry.space_group_name_H-M   'P 1'
#
loop_
_entity.id
_entity.type
_entity.pdbx_description
1 polymer ?
#
loop_
_entity_poly.entity_id
_entity_poly.type
_entity_poly.pdbx_seq_one_letter_code
_entity_poly.pdbx_strand_id
1 'polypeptide(L)'
;YMDGRWDCPRLDRFFESALNAGLLERSRFTPDALWYRLRQRVLNEQSLGRARNVAERHYDLGNDLFGSFLDSYRQYSCGYFKGTDSLEIAQQQKMDLICRKLELREGDRVLDIGCGWGGLAKYAAEH
;
A
#
# COMPACT_ATOMS: atom_id res chain seq x y z
N TYR A 1 -10.72 19.80 2.96
CA TYR A 1 -9.34 19.33 3.09
C TYR A 1 -8.50 19.78 1.90
N MET A 2 -8.47 19.07 0.76
CA MET A 2 -7.63 19.47 -0.39
C MET A 2 -7.97 20.86 -0.96
N ASP A 3 -9.26 21.21 -1.09
CA ASP A 3 -9.70 22.56 -1.51
C ASP A 3 -9.72 23.61 -0.37
N GLY A 4 -9.12 23.31 0.79
CA GLY A 4 -9.08 24.22 1.94
C GLY A 4 -10.42 24.49 2.65
N ARG A 5 -11.53 23.88 2.19
CA ARG A 5 -12.89 24.13 2.74
C ARG A 5 -13.11 23.69 4.20
N TRP A 6 -12.24 22.83 4.71
CA TRP A 6 -12.27 22.32 6.08
C TRP A 6 -10.90 21.73 6.42
N ASP A 7 -10.56 21.74 7.71
CA ASP A 7 -9.29 21.23 8.24
C ASP A 7 -9.52 20.36 9.49
N CYS A 8 -8.55 19.49 9.79
CA CYS A 8 -8.58 18.60 10.94
C CYS A 8 -7.14 18.33 11.43
N PRO A 9 -6.81 18.65 12.70
CA PRO A 9 -5.46 18.46 13.23
C PRO A 9 -4.97 17.01 13.25
N ARG A 10 -5.89 16.03 13.31
CA ARG A 10 -5.61 14.60 13.45
C ARG A 10 -6.53 13.78 12.55
N LEU A 11 -6.27 13.85 11.25
CA LEU A 11 -7.03 13.11 10.23
C LEU A 11 -7.06 11.60 10.52
N ASP A 12 -5.96 11.04 11.02
CA ASP A 12 -5.86 9.63 11.41
C ASP A 12 -6.94 9.26 12.45
N ARG A 13 -7.09 10.07 13.50
CA ARG A 13 -8.09 9.85 14.56
C ARG A 13 -9.50 10.16 14.11
N PHE A 14 -9.67 11.16 13.26
CA PHE A 14 -10.96 11.46 12.63
C PHE A 14 -11.47 10.26 11.83
N PHE A 15 -10.65 9.71 10.93
CA PHE A 15 -11.04 8.57 10.12
C PHE A 15 -11.23 7.30 10.97
N GLU A 16 -10.35 7.03 11.93
CA GLU A 16 -10.53 5.91 12.89
C GLU A 16 -11.89 5.99 13.60
N SER A 17 -12.22 7.16 14.16
CA SER A 17 -13.49 7.39 14.86
C SER A 17 -14.69 7.26 13.91
N ALA A 18 -14.56 7.79 12.69
CA ALA A 18 -15.63 7.75 11.70
C ALA A 18 -15.94 6.32 11.25
N LEU A 19 -14.90 5.52 11.03
CA LEU A 19 -14.99 4.11 10.70
C LEU A 19 -15.63 3.31 11.85
N ASN A 20 -15.17 3.51 13.08
CA ASN A 20 -15.70 2.81 14.27
C ASN A 20 -17.17 3.15 14.56
N ALA A 21 -17.60 4.37 14.25
CA ALA A 21 -19.00 4.79 14.38
C ALA A 21 -19.90 4.27 13.23
N GLY A 22 -19.35 3.56 12.25
CA GLY A 22 -20.11 3.03 11.12
C GLY A 22 -20.65 4.12 10.18
N LEU A 23 -20.02 5.31 10.14
CA LEU A 23 -20.48 6.42 9.31
C LEU A 23 -20.50 6.07 7.81
N LEU A 24 -19.53 5.27 7.35
CA LEU A 24 -19.53 4.76 5.98
C LEU A 24 -20.79 3.95 5.68
N GLU A 25 -21.22 3.08 6.59
CA GLU A 25 -22.39 2.23 6.40
C GLU A 25 -23.69 3.04 6.44
N ARG A 26 -23.76 4.02 7.34
CA ARG A 26 -24.91 4.94 7.45
C ARG A 26 -25.02 5.87 6.24
N SER A 27 -23.91 6.22 5.61
CA SER A 27 -23.86 7.07 4.40
C SER A 27 -24.15 6.33 3.09
N ARG A 28 -24.36 5.01 3.13
CA ARG A 28 -24.56 4.13 1.94
C ARG A 28 -25.80 4.45 1.10
N PHE A 29 -26.73 5.24 1.62
CA PHE A 29 -27.99 5.56 0.95
C PHE A 29 -28.01 6.93 0.28
N THR A 30 -26.84 7.56 0.08
CA THR A 30 -26.74 8.78 -0.72
C THR A 30 -26.84 8.47 -2.22
N PRO A 31 -27.48 9.33 -3.03
CA PRO A 31 -27.57 9.16 -4.48
C PRO A 31 -26.19 8.97 -5.16
N ASP A 32 -25.18 9.69 -4.68
CA ASP A 32 -23.80 9.59 -5.19
C ASP A 32 -23.17 8.22 -4.94
N ALA A 33 -23.35 7.65 -3.73
CA ALA A 33 -22.87 6.32 -3.40
C ALA A 33 -23.57 5.23 -4.22
N LEU A 34 -24.86 5.42 -4.53
CA LEU A 34 -25.63 4.50 -5.38
C LEU A 34 -25.14 4.55 -6.84
N TRP A 35 -24.93 5.75 -7.37
CA TRP A 35 -24.38 5.98 -8.72
C TRP A 35 -22.98 5.36 -8.86
N TYR A 36 -22.10 5.61 -7.89
CA TYR A 36 -20.76 5.04 -7.89
C TYR A 36 -20.78 3.51 -7.92
N ARG A 37 -21.66 2.87 -7.13
CA ARG A 37 -21.83 1.41 -7.10
C ARG A 37 -22.34 0.83 -8.40
N LEU A 38 -23.35 1.47 -9.01
CA LEU A 38 -23.89 1.08 -10.30
C LEU A 38 -22.80 1.15 -11.37
N ARG A 39 -22.04 2.26 -11.40
CA ARG A 39 -20.93 2.45 -12.32
C ARG A 39 -19.85 1.37 -12.17
N GLN A 40 -19.44 1.06 -10.95
CA GLN A 40 -18.40 0.03 -10.68
C GLN A 40 -18.85 -1.40 -11.05
N ARG A 41 -20.15 -1.70 -11.07
CA ARG A 41 -20.66 -3.01 -11.53
C ARG A 41 -20.68 -3.15 -13.05
N VAL A 42 -20.82 -2.05 -13.77
CA VAL A 42 -20.93 -2.03 -15.24
C VAL A 42 -19.58 -1.78 -15.90
N LEU A 43 -18.69 -1.03 -15.25
CA LEU A 43 -17.34 -0.74 -15.72
C LEU A 43 -16.32 -1.55 -14.92
N ASN A 44 -15.68 -2.53 -15.57
CA ASN A 44 -14.49 -3.16 -15.01
C ASN A 44 -13.29 -2.22 -15.20
N GLU A 45 -12.87 -1.55 -14.13
CA GLU A 45 -11.72 -0.65 -14.15
C GLU A 45 -10.37 -1.40 -14.08
N GLN A 46 -10.38 -2.73 -13.86
CA GLN A 46 -9.20 -3.62 -13.78
C GLN A 46 -8.81 -4.24 -15.15
N SER A 47 -8.98 -3.52 -16.26
CA SER A 47 -8.54 -4.01 -17.57
C SER A 47 -7.01 -3.91 -17.72
N LEU A 48 -6.40 -4.86 -18.43
CA LEU A 48 -4.94 -4.89 -18.67
C LEU A 48 -4.41 -3.55 -19.24
N GLY A 49 -5.16 -2.93 -20.16
CA GLY A 49 -4.80 -1.62 -20.72
C GLY A 49 -4.87 -0.46 -19.73
N ARG A 50 -5.72 -0.55 -18.70
CA ARG A 50 -5.76 0.43 -17.60
C ARG A 50 -4.72 0.17 -16.54
N ALA A 51 -4.42 -1.10 -16.23
CA ALA A 51 -3.39 -1.47 -15.26
C ALA A 51 -2.04 -0.83 -15.60
N ARG A 52 -1.66 -0.80 -16.89
CA ARG A 52 -0.46 -0.10 -17.37
C ARG A 52 -0.51 1.42 -17.13
N ASN A 53 -1.62 2.06 -17.48
CA ASN A 53 -1.81 3.51 -17.28
C ASN A 53 -1.83 3.90 -15.79
N VAL A 54 -2.37 3.04 -14.92
CA VAL A 54 -2.39 3.25 -13.47
C VAL A 54 -0.99 3.10 -12.88
N ALA A 55 -0.23 2.09 -13.32
CA ALA A 55 1.16 1.92 -12.93
C ALA A 55 2.02 3.14 -13.34
N GLU A 56 1.93 3.59 -14.59
CA GLU A 56 2.66 4.78 -15.05
C GLU A 56 2.29 6.03 -14.22
N ARG A 57 1.00 6.29 -13.96
CA ARG A 57 0.57 7.50 -13.22
C ARG A 57 0.82 7.47 -11.72
N HIS A 58 0.83 6.32 -11.05
CA HIS A 58 1.04 6.24 -9.60
C HIS A 58 2.53 6.19 -9.21
N TYR A 59 3.41 5.76 -10.12
CA TYR A 59 4.85 5.63 -9.83
C TYR A 59 5.72 6.72 -10.50
N ASP A 60 5.15 7.62 -11.32
CA ASP A 60 5.83 8.82 -11.85
C ASP A 60 5.96 9.97 -10.82
N LEU A 61 5.41 9.82 -9.61
CA LEU A 61 5.85 10.63 -8.47
C LEU A 61 7.31 10.24 -8.19
N GLY A 62 8.25 11.10 -8.59
CA GLY A 62 9.66 10.73 -8.74
C GLY A 62 10.31 10.01 -7.55
N ASN A 63 11.35 9.22 -7.84
CA ASN A 63 12.10 8.40 -6.87
C ASN A 63 12.63 9.18 -5.65
N ASP A 64 12.78 10.50 -5.77
CA ASP A 64 13.23 11.38 -4.68
C ASP A 64 12.16 11.50 -3.59
N LEU A 65 10.89 11.61 -3.99
CA LEU A 65 9.78 11.67 -3.04
C LEU A 65 9.71 10.38 -2.23
N PHE A 66 9.66 9.23 -2.90
CA PHE A 66 9.62 7.93 -2.22
C PHE A 66 10.89 7.67 -1.40
N GLY A 67 12.06 8.08 -1.90
CA GLY A 67 13.32 7.96 -1.17
C GLY A 67 13.36 8.79 0.12
N SER A 68 12.55 9.84 0.24
CA SER A 68 12.51 10.70 1.44
C SER A 68 11.81 10.08 2.66
N PHE A 69 10.95 9.08 2.46
CA PHE A 69 10.13 8.52 3.55
C PHE A 69 10.09 6.99 3.61
N LEU A 70 10.57 6.28 2.58
CA LEU A 70 10.71 4.83 2.63
C LEU A 70 12.01 4.41 3.31
N ASP A 71 12.08 3.13 3.69
CA ASP A 71 13.29 2.48 4.18
C ASP A 71 14.33 2.28 3.07
N SER A 72 15.52 1.80 3.45
CA SER A 72 16.64 1.58 2.54
C SER A 72 16.38 0.56 1.42
N TYR A 73 15.43 -0.36 1.61
CA TYR A 73 14.98 -1.32 0.59
C TYR A 73 13.79 -0.82 -0.23
N ARG A 74 13.38 0.45 -0.07
CA ARG A 74 12.27 1.09 -0.80
C ARG A 74 10.96 0.29 -0.74
N GLN A 75 10.60 -0.21 0.44
CA GLN A 75 9.41 -1.02 0.62
C GLN A 75 8.17 -0.13 0.77
N TYR A 76 7.46 0.08 -0.34
CA TYR A 76 6.15 0.73 -0.33
C TYR A 76 5.02 -0.27 -0.04
N SER A 77 5.12 -0.92 1.12
CA SER A 77 4.18 -1.92 1.63
C SER A 77 4.19 -1.92 3.17
N CYS A 78 3.28 -2.66 3.79
CA CYS A 78 3.15 -2.70 5.25
C CYS A 78 4.42 -3.28 5.92
N GLY A 79 4.97 -2.54 6.90
CA GLY A 79 6.04 -3.03 7.76
C GLY A 79 5.53 -3.99 8.85
N TYR A 80 6.38 -4.89 9.34
CA TYR A 80 6.06 -5.80 10.43
C TYR A 80 6.76 -5.32 11.71
N PHE A 81 6.01 -4.69 12.60
CA PHE A 81 6.54 -4.07 13.82
C PHE A 81 6.53 -5.06 14.98
N LYS A 82 7.64 -5.77 15.20
CA LYS A 82 7.83 -6.65 16.35
C LYS A 82 8.91 -6.10 17.27
N GLY A 83 8.48 -5.40 18.32
CA GLY A 83 9.39 -4.85 19.34
C GLY A 83 10.27 -3.70 18.81
N THR A 84 9.77 -2.95 17.82
CA THR A 84 10.47 -1.81 17.23
C THR A 84 9.48 -0.75 16.80
N ASP A 85 9.90 0.51 16.84
CA ASP A 85 9.22 1.65 16.21
C ASP A 85 9.96 2.14 14.96
N SER A 86 11.08 1.49 14.60
CA SER A 86 11.88 1.85 13.42
C SER A 86 11.29 1.24 12.16
N LEU A 87 10.97 2.10 11.18
CA LEU A 87 10.49 1.66 9.85
C LEU A 87 11.51 0.74 9.17
N GLU A 88 12.79 1.08 9.24
CA GLU A 88 13.89 0.29 8.65
C GLU A 88 13.90 -1.14 9.20
N ILE A 89 13.84 -1.26 10.53
CA ILE A 89 13.83 -2.58 11.19
C ILE A 89 12.53 -3.32 10.88
N ALA A 90 11.38 -2.64 10.91
CA ALA A 90 10.09 -3.26 10.64
C ALA A 90 9.98 -3.80 9.20
N GLN A 91 10.59 -3.14 8.22
CA GLN A 91 10.62 -3.62 6.84
C GLN A 91 11.53 -4.83 6.66
N GLN A 92 12.70 -4.85 7.30
CA GLN A 92 13.58 -6.02 7.33
C GLN A 92 12.92 -7.21 8.04
N GLN A 93 12.28 -6.98 9.20
CA GLN A 93 11.51 -8.00 9.92
C GLN A 93 10.38 -8.58 9.06
N LYS A 94 9.72 -7.76 8.22
CA LYS A 94 8.70 -8.22 7.27
C LYS A 94 9.31 -9.09 6.16
N MET A 95 10.45 -8.70 5.59
CA MET A 95 11.11 -9.48 4.53
C MET A 95 11.65 -10.80 5.07
N ASP A 96 12.28 -10.80 6.25
CA ASP A 96 12.65 -12.02 6.99
C ASP A 96 11.43 -12.93 7.21
N LEU A 97 10.31 -12.36 7.68
CA LEU A 97 9.10 -13.12 7.92
C LEU A 97 8.56 -13.78 6.63
N ILE A 98 8.62 -13.08 5.49
CA ILE A 98 8.24 -13.63 4.19
C ILE A 98 9.16 -14.81 3.83
N CYS A 99 10.48 -14.61 3.89
CA CYS A 99 11.46 -15.64 3.54
C CYS A 99 11.32 -16.89 4.43
N ARG A 100 11.15 -16.70 5.75
CA ARG A 100 10.91 -17.81 6.69
C ARG A 100 9.60 -18.55 6.43
N LYS A 101 8.53 -17.84 6.06
CA LYS A 101 7.25 -18.47 5.71
C LYS A 101 7.29 -19.27 4.41
N LEU A 102 8.16 -18.87 3.48
CA LEU A 102 8.42 -19.60 2.25
C LEU A 102 9.43 -20.74 2.44
N GLU A 103 10.05 -20.84 3.63
CA GLU A 103 11.09 -21.83 3.95
C GLU A 103 12.23 -21.87 2.93
N LEU A 104 12.62 -20.68 2.42
CA LEU A 104 13.63 -20.56 1.37
C LEU A 104 14.97 -21.17 1.79
N ARG A 105 15.62 -21.83 0.84
CA ARG A 105 16.95 -22.42 0.98
C ARG A 105 17.88 -21.92 -0.10
N GLU A 106 19.17 -22.03 0.17
CA GLU A 106 20.21 -21.73 -0.82
C GLU A 106 19.98 -22.54 -2.11
N GLY A 107 20.00 -21.85 -3.25
CA GLY A 107 19.77 -22.45 -4.57
C GLY A 107 18.31 -22.43 -5.05
N ASP A 108 17.35 -22.03 -4.21
CA ASP A 108 15.96 -21.87 -4.63
C ASP A 108 15.82 -20.74 -5.67
N ARG A 109 14.82 -20.88 -6.54
CA ARG A 109 14.45 -19.87 -7.53
C ARG A 109 13.10 -19.27 -7.16
N VAL A 110 13.08 -17.96 -6.92
CA VAL A 110 11.90 -17.24 -6.43
C VAL A 110 11.36 -16.30 -7.52
N LEU A 111 10.04 -16.28 -7.67
CA LEU A 111 9.32 -15.33 -8.53
C LEU A 111 8.59 -14.31 -7.64
N ASP A 112 8.98 -13.03 -7.75
CA ASP A 112 8.32 -11.91 -7.07
C ASP A 112 7.43 -11.13 -8.06
N ILE A 113 6.12 -11.35 -7.98
CA ILE A 113 5.14 -10.71 -8.88
C ILE A 113 4.75 -9.35 -8.32
N GLY A 114 5.18 -8.28 -8.99
CA GLY A 114 4.98 -6.91 -8.52
C GLY A 114 6.07 -6.48 -7.53
N CYS A 115 7.33 -6.77 -7.87
CA CYS A 115 8.49 -6.59 -7.00
C CYS A 115 8.84 -5.14 -6.59
N GLY A 116 8.12 -4.15 -7.12
CA GLY A 116 8.38 -2.73 -6.86
C GLY A 116 9.81 -2.34 -7.24
N TRP A 117 10.57 -1.77 -6.30
CA TRP A 117 11.99 -1.45 -6.48
C TRP A 117 12.94 -2.65 -6.24
N GLY A 118 12.40 -3.87 -6.10
CA GLY A 118 13.18 -5.10 -5.95
C GLY A 118 13.76 -5.33 -4.55
N GLY A 119 13.28 -4.61 -3.53
CA GLY A 119 13.86 -4.71 -2.19
C GLY A 119 13.73 -6.09 -1.55
N LEU A 120 12.61 -6.80 -1.74
CA LEU A 120 12.45 -8.18 -1.26
C LEU A 120 13.40 -9.13 -1.99
N ALA A 121 13.50 -9.01 -3.31
CA ALA A 121 14.41 -9.82 -4.12
C ALA A 121 15.87 -9.61 -3.70
N LYS A 122 16.29 -8.36 -3.45
CA LYS A 122 17.62 -8.05 -2.92
C LYS A 122 17.81 -8.68 -1.54
N TYR A 123 16.88 -8.46 -0.61
CA TYR A 123 16.98 -8.98 0.75
C TYR A 123 17.14 -10.51 0.77
N ALA A 124 16.31 -11.24 0.01
CA ALA A 124 16.34 -12.70 -0.07
C ALA A 124 17.54 -13.27 -0.85
N ALA A 125 18.22 -12.46 -1.67
CA ALA A 125 19.46 -12.87 -2.32
C ALA A 125 20.70 -12.68 -1.42
N GLU A 126 20.62 -11.77 -0.45
CA GLU A 126 21.71 -11.44 0.48
C GLU A 126 21.65 -12.26 1.79
N HIS A 127 20.50 -12.88 2.13
CA HIS A 127 20.24 -13.60 3.38
C HIS A 127 19.58 -14.95 3.13
#